data_AF-A0A7K5Z690-F1
#
_entry.id   AF-A0A7K5Z690-F1
#
_cell.length_a   1.000
_cell.length_b   1.000
_cell.length_c   1.000
_cell.angle_alpha   90.00
_cell.angle_beta   90.00
_cell.angle_gamma   90.00
#
_symmetry.space_group_name_H-M   'P 1'
#
loop_
_entity.id
_entity.type
_entity.pdbx_description
1 polymer ?
#
loop_
_entity_poly.entity_id
_entity_poly.type
_entity_poly.pdbx_seq_one_letter_code
_entity_poly.pdbx_strand_id
1 'polypeptide(L)' 'HKPTYETMRKSLEAMKAHCLNNGVTDISMPRIGCGLDGLDWSKVSAILGEVFEDTDIKITVYTL' A
#
# COMPACT_ATOMS: atom_id res chain seq x y z
N HIS A 1 15.28 -12.20 -3.35
CA HIS A 1 14.06 -12.31 -4.18
C HIS A 1 13.49 -10.90 -4.30
N LYS A 2 13.27 -10.37 -5.51
CA LYS A 2 12.71 -9.01 -5.67
C LYS A 2 11.18 -9.06 -5.55
N PRO A 3 10.53 -8.06 -4.96
CA PRO A 3 9.07 -8.02 -4.89
C PRO A 3 8.47 -7.85 -6.29
N THR A 4 7.32 -8.48 -6.52
CA THR A 4 6.47 -8.26 -7.69
C THR A 4 5.23 -7.45 -7.29
N TYR A 5 4.49 -6.93 -8.27
CA TYR A 5 3.21 -6.27 -8.02
C TYR A 5 2.21 -7.20 -7.33
N GLU A 6 2.24 -8.50 -7.64
CA GLU A 6 1.38 -9.50 -7.02
C GLU A 6 1.72 -9.68 -5.53
N THR A 7 3.01 -9.83 -5.20
CA THR A 7 3.42 -9.98 -3.79
C THR A 7 3.15 -8.71 -3.00
N MET A 8 3.31 -7.54 -3.62
CA MET A 8 2.97 -6.25 -3.01
C MET A 8 1.48 -6.14 -2.72
N ARG A 9 0.61 -6.50 -3.67
CA ARG A 9 -0.85 -6.51 -3.45
C ARG A 9 -1.22 -7.39 -2.26
N LYS A 10 -0.71 -8.62 -2.21
CA LYS A 10 -0.96 -9.54 -1.08
C LYS A 10 -0.55 -8.94 0.27
N SER A 11 0.59 -8.25 0.33
CA SER A 11 1.02 -7.55 1.55
C SER A 11 0.07 -6.41 1.94
N LEU A 12 -0.42 -5.63 0.96
CA LEU A 12 -1.36 -4.55 1.20
C LEU A 12 -2.75 -5.07 1.64
N GLU A 13 -3.23 -6.17 1.07
CA GLU A 13 -4.47 -6.83 1.49
C GLU A 13 -4.38 -7.33 2.95
N ALA A 14 -3.24 -7.91 3.33
CA ALA A 14 -2.99 -8.30 4.71
C ALA A 14 -2.95 -7.09 5.66
N MET A 15 -2.34 -5.97 5.23
CA MET A 15 -2.34 -4.72 5.98
C MET A 15 -3.75 -4.15 6.15
N LYS A 16 -4.57 -4.14 5.08
CA LYS A 16 -5.99 -3.75 5.15
C LYS A 16 -6.76 -4.58 6.17
N ALA A 17 -6.64 -5.91 6.11
CA ALA A 17 -7.32 -6.80 7.07
C ALA A 17 -6.90 -6.51 8.52
N HIS A 18 -5.60 -6.26 8.75
CA HIS A 18 -5.11 -5.85 10.06
C HIS A 18 -5.71 -4.51 10.51
N CYS A 19 -5.75 -3.50 9.63
CA CYS A 19 -6.32 -2.19 9.95
C CYS A 19 -7.80 -2.28 10.33
N LEU A 20 -8.60 -3.02 9.55
CA LEU A 20 -10.03 -3.22 9.84
C LEU A 20 -10.25 -3.92 11.18
N ASN A 21 -9.48 -4.97 11.45
CA ASN A 21 -9.61 -5.74 12.70
C ASN A 21 -9.20 -4.94 13.95
N ASN A 22 -8.38 -3.90 13.79
CA ASN A 22 -7.85 -3.11 14.89
C ASN A 22 -8.35 -1.66 14.92
N GLY A 23 -9.29 -1.29 14.04
CA GLY A 23 -9.82 0.07 13.95
C GLY A 23 -8.79 1.13 13.55
N VAL A 24 -7.77 0.76 12.78
CA VAL A 24 -6.79 1.72 12.23
C VAL A 24 -7.40 2.41 11.01
N THR A 25 -7.57 3.72 11.09
CA THR A 25 -8.18 4.54 10.03
C THR A 25 -7.20 5.40 9.26
N ASP A 26 -5.97 5.56 9.74
CA ASP A 26 -5.00 6.49 9.17
C ASP A 26 -3.63 5.83 9.04
N ILE A 27 -3.09 5.81 7.82
CA ILE A 27 -1.79 5.23 7.48
C ILE A 27 -0.91 6.33 6.88
N SER A 28 0.29 6.51 7.44
CA SER A 28 1.33 7.40 6.90
C SER A 28 2.52 6.58 6.41
N MET A 29 2.94 6.76 5.17
CA MET A 29 4.01 5.96 4.57
C MET A 29 4.84 6.74 3.53
N PRO A 30 6.07 6.31 3.19
CA PRO A 30 6.80 6.84 2.03
C PRO A 30 6.29 6.21 0.72
N ARG A 31 6.88 6.62 -0.43
CA ARG A 31 6.71 5.88 -1.70
C ARG A 31 7.36 4.50 -1.64
N ILE A 32 6.59 3.48 -1.26
CA ILE A 32 7.06 2.10 -1.12
C ILE A 32 7.32 1.42 -2.48
N GLY A 33 8.29 0.51 -2.53
CA GLY A 33 8.58 -0.34 -3.70
C GLY A 33 9.28 0.34 -4.90
N CYS A 34 9.53 1.65 -4.85
CA CYS A 34 9.97 2.41 -6.03
C CYS A 34 11.49 2.66 -6.12
N GLY A 35 12.24 2.35 -5.07
CA GLY A 35 13.69 2.51 -5.01
C GLY A 35 14.42 1.24 -5.47
N LEU A 36 15.07 0.57 -4.51
CA LEU A 36 15.85 -0.65 -4.75
C LEU A 36 15.01 -1.81 -5.35
N ASP A 37 13.71 -1.80 -5.07
CA ASP A 37 12.74 -2.79 -5.53
C ASP A 37 12.35 -2.59 -7.01
N GLY A 38 12.52 -1.39 -7.56
CA GLY A 38 12.34 -1.09 -8.99
C GLY A 38 10.90 -1.13 -9.51
N LEU A 39 9.90 -1.05 -8.64
CA LEU A 39 8.51 -0.91 -9.06
C LEU A 39 8.21 0.54 -9.47
N ASP A 40 7.21 0.71 -10.32
CA ASP A 40 6.73 2.02 -10.76
C ASP A 40 5.70 2.55 -9.75
N TRP A 41 5.95 3.74 -9.19
CA TRP A 41 5.06 4.37 -8.23
C TRP A 41 3.64 4.53 -8.74
N SER A 42 3.45 4.81 -10.03
CA SER A 42 2.12 4.98 -10.63
C SER A 42 1.31 3.68 -10.52
N LYS A 43 1.96 2.53 -10.69
CA LYS A 43 1.34 1.20 -10.51
C LYS A 43 1.12 0.88 -9.04
N VAL A 44 2.09 1.20 -8.17
CA VAL A 44 1.96 1.00 -6.72
C VAL A 44 0.79 1.82 -6.16
N SER A 45 0.67 3.09 -6.58
CA SER A 45 -0.42 3.98 -6.18
C SER A 45 -1.78 3.48 -6.66
N ALA A 46 -1.86 2.92 -7.87
CA ALA A 46 -3.09 2.29 -8.35
C ALA A 46 -3.48 1.07 -7.49
N ILE A 47 -2.51 0.21 -7.15
CA ILE A 47 -2.75 -0.95 -6.27
C ILE A 47 -3.20 -0.50 -4.87
N LEU A 48 -2.60 0.55 -4.31
CA LEU A 48 -3.04 1.14 -3.04
C LEU A 48 -4.50 1.60 -3.13
N GLY A 49 -4.87 2.29 -4.21
CA GLY A 49 -6.26 2.70 -4.45
C GLY A 49 -7.20 1.50 -4.49
N GLU A 50 -6.92 0.53 -5.36
CA GLU A 50 -7.77 -0.67 -5.53
C GLU A 50 -7.90 -1.52 -4.26
N VAL A 51 -6.83 -1.67 -3.48
CA VAL A 51 -6.89 -2.51 -2.26
C VAL A 51 -7.74 -1.86 -1.17
N PHE A 52 -7.71 -0.53 -1.06
CA PHE A 52 -8.35 0.22 0.03
C PHE A 52 -9.64 0.95 -0.38
N GLU A 53 -10.10 0.81 -1.64
CA GLU A 53 -11.22 1.58 -2.23
C GLU A 53 -12.56 1.46 -1.47
N ASP A 54 -12.78 0.33 -0.82
CA ASP A 54 -13.98 -0.05 -0.08
C ASP A 54 -13.84 0.20 1.43
N THR A 55 -12.88 1.03 1.85
CA THR A 55 -12.61 1.32 3.26
C THR A 55 -12.53 2.82 3.54
N ASP A 56 -12.82 3.22 4.77
CA ASP A 56 -12.61 4.60 5.25
C ASP A 56 -11.14 4.88 5.66
N ILE A 57 -10.20 3.99 5.30
CA ILE A 57 -8.80 4.12 5.66
C ILE A 57 -8.13 5.20 4.80
N LYS A 58 -7.59 6.22 5.45
CA LYS A 58 -6.86 7.32 4.81
C LYS A 58 -5.38 6.98 4.71
N ILE A 59 -4.85 7.03 3.50
CA ILE A 59 -3.42 6.82 3.24
C ILE A 59 -2.78 8.16 2.85
N THR A 60 -1.82 8.60 3.65
CA THR A 60 -0.99 9.78 3.36
C THR A 60 0.40 9.34 2.96
N VAL A 61 0.80 9.66 1.73
CA VAL A 61 2.11 9.31 1.19
C VAL A 61 3.04 10.52 1.25
N TYR A 62 4.20 10.36 1.87
CA TYR A 62 5.22 11.40 2.00
C TYR A 62 6.36 11.21 1.00
N THR A 63 6.90 12.32 0.52
CA THR A 63 8.12 12.41 -0.28
C THR A 63 9.00 13.53 0.27
N LEU A 64 10.31 13.38 0.17
CA LEU A 64 11.26 14.46 0.43
C LEU A 64 11.27 15.46 -0.74
#